data_AF-A0A2E4S3G5-F1
#
_entry.id   AF-A0A2E4S3G5-F1
#
_cell.length_a   1.000
_cell.length_b   1.000
_cell.length_c   1.000
_cell.angle_alpha   90.00
_cell.angle_beta   90.00
_cell.angle_gamma   90.00
#
_symmetry.space_group_name_H-M   'P 1'
#
loop_
_entity.id
_entity.type
_entity.pdbx_description
1 polymer ?
#
loop_
_entity_poly.entity_id
_entity_poly.type
_entity_poly.pdbx_seq_one_letter_code
_entity_poly.pdbx_strand_id
1 'polypeptide(L)'
;MIMKGSQRGGAMQLASHLLKSENEHVEIHELRGFVSDDLHGAFNEAHAIAKGTRCQQFLFSMSLSPPPWERASTESFERAANAAEQRLGLEGQPRAIVFHEKEGRRHAHVVWSRIDAENMRAINLPHFKNKLTELSKEVFLEHDWKLPEGLRDPHLRDPLNFNQDEWQQALRAGRDPREIKQVFQQAWSQSDSAKAFGAALMENGFVIARGDRRGHVAIDYTGEVYAIAKYTGVRARAVRERLGDPAPLSSVEDTKTALRARLTPRLRAMSDQLQEKQAEERKPLKDEARNLARTHKAERAKLKAGQEKRWLNESALRQARLRTGVKGFFDLVTGKTQQTREQNDREAWQALKRDQAQMSDLILSQIAERRHLQARIDEMRKKQVLDRTKLDRVIGQVLHMKSAPEKLQSDKNREIQSRSNDPKRQAGPDRDAER
;
A
#
# COMPACT_ATOMS: atom_id res chain seq x y z
N MET A 1 15.43 -7.36 -0.95
CA MET A 1 14.18 -6.67 -1.38
C MET A 1 13.01 -7.29 -0.65
N ILE A 2 12.01 -6.52 -0.21
CA ILE A 2 10.78 -7.11 0.35
C ILE A 2 9.99 -7.77 -0.78
N MET A 3 9.63 -9.05 -0.57
CA MET A 3 8.90 -9.85 -1.55
C MET A 3 7.50 -10.18 -1.03
N LYS A 4 6.46 -9.92 -1.82
CA LYS A 4 5.08 -10.30 -1.48
C LYS A 4 4.43 -11.03 -2.65
N GLY A 5 4.16 -12.31 -2.47
CA GLY A 5 3.53 -13.19 -3.46
C GLY A 5 2.05 -13.47 -3.17
N SER A 6 1.31 -13.81 -4.22
CA SER A 6 -0.09 -14.24 -4.14
C SER A 6 -0.53 -15.00 -5.39
N GLN A 7 -1.41 -15.98 -5.21
CA GLN A 7 -2.06 -16.70 -6.30
C GLN A 7 -3.29 -15.90 -6.78
N ARG A 8 -3.52 -15.84 -8.10
CA ARG A 8 -4.52 -14.99 -8.75
C ARG A 8 -5.27 -15.77 -9.83
N GLY A 9 -6.57 -15.50 -9.96
CA GLY A 9 -7.43 -16.06 -11.01
C GLY A 9 -8.01 -15.04 -12.00
N GLY A 10 -7.91 -13.74 -11.70
CA GLY A 10 -8.41 -12.67 -12.57
C GLY A 10 -7.31 -12.14 -13.50
N ALA A 11 -7.16 -12.72 -14.70
CA ALA A 11 -6.17 -12.30 -15.69
C ALA A 11 -6.32 -10.81 -16.08
N MET A 12 -7.50 -10.43 -16.58
CA MET A 12 -7.77 -9.05 -17.01
C MET A 12 -7.67 -8.05 -15.88
N GLN A 13 -8.21 -8.39 -14.70
CA GLN A 13 -8.12 -7.54 -13.52
C GLN A 13 -6.66 -7.29 -13.11
N LEU A 14 -5.81 -8.32 -13.17
CA LEU A 14 -4.40 -8.19 -12.86
C LEU A 14 -3.65 -7.35 -13.90
N ALA A 15 -3.86 -7.59 -15.20
CA ALA A 15 -3.25 -6.79 -16.25
C ALA A 15 -3.63 -5.30 -16.13
N SER A 16 -4.92 -4.99 -15.99
CA SER A 16 -5.38 -3.62 -15.77
C SER A 16 -4.82 -3.01 -14.48
N HIS A 17 -4.67 -3.81 -13.42
CA HIS A 17 -4.09 -3.33 -12.16
C HIS A 17 -2.62 -2.93 -12.32
N LEU A 18 -1.82 -3.70 -13.06
CA LEU A 18 -0.42 -3.40 -13.34
C LEU A 18 -0.27 -2.19 -14.27
N LEU A 19 -1.18 -2.05 -15.25
CA LEU A 19 -1.14 -0.93 -16.21
C LEU A 19 -1.79 0.37 -15.70
N LYS A 20 -2.13 0.47 -14.41
CA LYS A 20 -2.79 1.66 -13.86
C LYS A 20 -1.94 2.92 -14.02
N SER A 21 -2.60 4.00 -14.43
CA SER A 21 -2.04 5.35 -14.56
C SER A 21 -1.75 6.07 -13.23
N GLU A 22 -2.07 5.44 -12.08
CA GLU A 22 -1.69 5.95 -10.76
C GLU A 22 -0.16 5.93 -10.52
N ASN A 23 0.58 5.22 -11.37
CA ASN A 23 2.04 5.20 -11.41
C ASN A 23 2.54 6.31 -12.33
N GLU A 24 3.68 6.92 -11.99
CA GLU A 24 4.31 7.96 -12.80
C GLU A 24 4.91 7.35 -14.08
N HIS A 25 5.53 6.18 -13.94
CA HIS A 25 5.99 5.36 -15.06
C HIS A 25 5.62 3.90 -14.87
N VAL A 26 5.22 3.26 -15.98
CA VAL A 26 4.99 1.82 -16.10
C VAL A 26 5.79 1.34 -17.31
N GLU A 27 6.60 0.32 -17.10
CA GLU A 27 7.45 -0.29 -18.11
C GLU A 27 7.23 -1.80 -18.09
N ILE A 28 6.79 -2.36 -19.22
CA ILE A 28 6.79 -3.81 -19.43
C ILE A 28 8.21 -4.17 -19.83
N HIS A 29 8.95 -4.75 -18.90
CA HIS A 29 10.37 -5.08 -19.09
C HIS A 29 10.55 -6.42 -19.80
N GLU A 30 9.73 -7.40 -19.43
CA GLU A 30 9.83 -8.75 -19.97
C GLU A 30 8.43 -9.35 -20.19
N LEU A 31 8.25 -10.00 -21.34
CA LEU A 31 7.17 -10.96 -21.63
C LEU A 31 7.81 -12.20 -22.25
N ARG A 32 8.06 -13.22 -21.43
CA ARG A 32 8.74 -14.45 -21.83
C ARG A 32 7.73 -15.60 -21.87
N GLY A 33 7.75 -16.40 -22.93
CA GLY A 33 6.90 -17.59 -23.06
C GLY A 33 5.42 -17.30 -23.36
N PHE A 34 5.12 -16.07 -23.78
CA PHE A 34 3.82 -15.68 -24.32
C PHE A 34 3.95 -15.39 -25.82
N VAL A 35 2.87 -15.56 -26.55
CA VAL A 35 2.81 -15.20 -27.98
C VAL A 35 2.50 -13.71 -28.14
N SER A 36 1.68 -13.16 -27.26
CA SER A 36 1.31 -11.74 -27.24
C SER A 36 2.46 -10.85 -26.75
N ASP A 37 2.56 -9.69 -27.39
CA ASP A 37 3.48 -8.60 -27.05
C ASP A 37 2.92 -7.63 -25.99
N ASP A 38 1.77 -7.94 -25.39
CA ASP A 38 1.11 -7.10 -24.39
C ASP A 38 0.61 -7.90 -23.17
N LEU A 39 0.50 -7.24 -22.02
CA LEU A 39 0.10 -7.89 -20.77
C LEU A 39 -1.32 -8.45 -20.80
N HIS A 40 -2.25 -7.83 -21.53
CA HIS A 40 -3.63 -8.29 -21.59
C HIS A 40 -3.71 -9.60 -22.38
N GLY A 41 -3.08 -9.65 -23.55
CA GLY A 41 -2.98 -10.86 -24.35
C GLY A 41 -2.23 -11.97 -23.61
N ALA A 42 -1.05 -11.69 -23.06
CA ALA A 42 -0.25 -12.66 -22.31
C ALA A 42 -1.03 -13.31 -21.15
N PHE A 43 -1.75 -12.53 -20.34
CA PHE A 43 -2.51 -13.10 -19.23
C PHE A 43 -3.80 -13.80 -19.69
N ASN A 44 -4.37 -13.39 -20.82
CA ASN A 44 -5.49 -14.11 -21.44
C ASN A 44 -5.05 -15.46 -22.03
N GLU A 45 -3.85 -15.58 -22.58
CA GLU A 45 -3.27 -16.87 -22.99
C GLU A 45 -3.19 -17.82 -21.80
N ALA A 46 -2.60 -17.36 -20.68
CA ALA A 46 -2.56 -18.15 -19.45
C ALA A 46 -3.95 -18.56 -18.95
N HIS A 47 -4.93 -17.65 -19.07
CA HIS A 47 -6.33 -17.96 -18.72
C HIS A 47 -6.96 -19.00 -19.66
N ALA A 48 -6.71 -18.92 -20.96
CA ALA A 48 -7.21 -19.85 -21.96
C ALA A 48 -6.66 -21.27 -21.71
N ILE A 49 -5.36 -21.40 -21.45
CA ILE A 49 -4.74 -22.69 -21.10
C ILE A 49 -5.33 -23.22 -19.79
N ALA A 50 -5.48 -22.35 -18.79
CA ALA A 50 -6.03 -22.74 -17.49
C ALA A 50 -7.45 -23.30 -17.55
N LYS A 51 -8.29 -22.88 -18.52
CA LYS A 51 -9.64 -23.44 -18.74
C LYS A 51 -9.65 -24.92 -19.09
N GLY A 52 -8.54 -25.45 -19.62
CA GLY A 52 -8.34 -26.89 -19.81
C GLY A 52 -8.05 -27.66 -18.52
N THR A 53 -7.98 -26.97 -17.38
CA THR A 53 -7.64 -27.54 -16.06
C THR A 53 -8.71 -27.19 -15.01
N ARG A 54 -8.58 -27.73 -13.80
CA ARG A 54 -9.41 -27.33 -12.64
C ARG A 54 -8.84 -26.14 -11.86
N CYS A 55 -7.77 -25.51 -12.35
CA CYS A 55 -7.08 -24.44 -11.65
C CYS A 55 -7.80 -23.09 -11.81
N GLN A 56 -8.38 -22.59 -10.72
CA GLN A 56 -8.99 -21.25 -10.73
C GLN A 56 -7.96 -20.13 -10.54
N GLN A 57 -6.84 -20.40 -9.86
CA GLN A 57 -5.81 -19.41 -9.55
C GLN A 57 -4.54 -19.66 -10.36
N PHE A 58 -4.64 -19.57 -11.67
CA PHE A 58 -3.60 -19.98 -12.62
C PHE A 58 -2.41 -19.01 -12.74
N LEU A 59 -2.48 -17.81 -12.16
CA LEU A 59 -1.36 -16.87 -12.13
C LEU A 59 -0.74 -16.80 -10.72
N PHE A 60 0.58 -16.67 -10.66
CA PHE A 60 1.28 -16.26 -9.45
C PHE A 60 1.84 -14.85 -9.64
N SER A 61 1.45 -13.90 -8.80
CA SER A 61 1.92 -12.52 -8.84
C SER A 61 2.74 -12.22 -7.61
N MET A 62 3.93 -11.66 -7.82
CA MET A 62 4.85 -11.24 -6.79
C MET A 62 5.27 -9.79 -7.00
N SER A 63 5.31 -9.01 -5.93
CA SER A 63 5.98 -7.70 -5.93
C SER A 63 7.37 -7.80 -5.32
N LEU A 64 8.33 -7.13 -5.96
CA LEU A 64 9.71 -6.93 -5.50
C LEU A 64 9.88 -5.46 -5.14
N SER A 65 10.08 -5.17 -3.86
CA SER A 65 10.20 -3.81 -3.35
C SER A 65 11.56 -3.61 -2.67
N PRO A 66 12.51 -2.89 -3.30
CA PRO A 66 13.74 -2.50 -2.63
C PRO A 66 13.45 -1.49 -1.50
N PRO A 67 14.41 -1.29 -0.58
CA PRO A 67 14.29 -0.24 0.42
C PRO A 67 14.08 1.14 -0.22
N PRO A 68 13.32 2.06 0.41
CA PRO A 68 12.95 3.34 -0.21
C PRO A 68 14.13 4.19 -0.69
N TRP A 69 15.25 4.14 0.04
CA TRP A 69 16.42 4.99 -0.16
C TRP A 69 17.47 4.34 -1.07
N GLU A 70 17.41 3.02 -1.20
CA GLU A 70 18.40 2.25 -1.93
C GLU A 70 18.17 2.33 -3.43
N ARG A 71 19.25 2.08 -4.19
CA ARG A 71 19.21 1.97 -5.65
C ARG A 71 19.31 0.50 -6.02
N ALA A 72 18.26 -0.03 -6.65
CA ALA A 72 18.27 -1.36 -7.21
C ALA A 72 18.36 -1.26 -8.73
N SER A 73 19.40 -1.87 -9.31
CA SER A 73 19.54 -1.97 -10.76
C SER A 73 18.49 -2.91 -11.34
N THR A 74 18.19 -2.77 -12.63
CA THR A 74 17.33 -3.70 -13.39
C THR A 74 17.81 -5.14 -13.23
N GLU A 75 19.12 -5.38 -13.34
CA GLU A 75 19.75 -6.69 -13.13
C GLU A 75 19.50 -7.24 -11.71
N SER A 76 19.48 -6.39 -10.68
CA SER A 76 19.16 -6.84 -9.32
C SER A 76 17.73 -7.36 -9.20
N PHE A 77 16.78 -6.74 -9.92
CA PHE A 77 15.41 -7.24 -10.00
C PHE A 77 15.30 -8.54 -10.78
N GLU A 78 16.00 -8.65 -11.92
CA GLU A 78 16.03 -9.88 -12.73
C GLU A 78 16.63 -11.05 -11.93
N ARG A 79 17.75 -10.84 -11.24
CA ARG A 79 18.38 -11.86 -10.39
C ARG A 79 17.45 -12.31 -9.27
N ALA A 80 16.79 -11.36 -8.59
CA ALA A 80 15.80 -11.68 -7.57
C ALA A 80 14.58 -12.43 -8.14
N ALA A 81 14.11 -12.07 -9.35
CA ALA A 81 13.02 -12.75 -10.04
C ALA A 81 13.41 -14.19 -10.45
N ASN A 82 14.61 -14.39 -10.98
CA ASN A 82 15.14 -15.71 -11.35
C ASN A 82 15.31 -16.61 -10.11
N ALA A 83 15.86 -16.08 -9.02
CA ALA A 83 15.98 -16.84 -7.77
C ALA A 83 14.61 -17.22 -7.17
N ALA A 84 13.60 -16.33 -7.30
CA ALA A 84 12.23 -16.63 -6.89
C ALA A 84 11.60 -17.71 -7.78
N GLU A 85 11.79 -17.62 -9.10
CA GLU A 85 11.33 -18.60 -10.08
C GLU A 85 11.82 -20.01 -9.75
N GLN A 86 13.13 -20.15 -9.50
CA GLN A 86 13.75 -21.42 -9.12
C GLN A 86 13.18 -21.97 -7.81
N ARG A 87 13.13 -21.17 -6.74
CA ARG A 87 12.62 -21.63 -5.42
C ARG A 87 11.16 -22.05 -5.43
N LEU A 88 10.38 -21.40 -6.29
CA LEU A 88 8.96 -21.67 -6.43
C LEU A 88 8.68 -22.84 -7.37
N GLY A 89 9.69 -23.34 -8.12
CA GLY A 89 9.51 -24.39 -9.11
C GLY A 89 8.72 -23.92 -10.33
N LEU A 90 8.91 -22.66 -10.73
CA LEU A 90 8.26 -22.03 -11.88
C LEU A 90 9.22 -21.87 -13.07
N GLU A 91 10.34 -22.58 -13.06
CA GLU A 91 11.33 -22.54 -14.14
C GLU A 91 10.69 -22.96 -15.47
N GLY A 92 11.05 -22.27 -16.55
CA GLY A 92 10.48 -22.49 -17.88
C GLY A 92 9.04 -22.01 -18.06
N GLN A 93 8.35 -21.60 -16.99
CA GLN A 93 6.98 -21.09 -17.12
C GLN A 93 6.95 -19.70 -17.78
N PRO A 94 5.87 -19.39 -18.53
CA PRO A 94 5.63 -18.05 -19.03
C PRO A 94 5.67 -17.00 -17.91
N ARG A 95 6.41 -15.91 -18.13
CA ARG A 95 6.71 -14.88 -17.14
C ARG A 95 6.58 -13.47 -17.72
N ALA A 96 6.04 -12.56 -16.92
CA ALA A 96 6.02 -11.14 -17.18
C ALA A 96 6.73 -10.37 -16.06
N ILE A 97 7.56 -9.39 -16.41
CA ILE A 97 8.16 -8.42 -15.45
C ILE A 97 7.69 -7.01 -15.82
N VAL A 98 7.13 -6.31 -14.85
CA VAL A 98 6.64 -4.94 -15.00
C VAL A 98 7.28 -4.05 -13.95
N PHE A 99 7.97 -2.99 -14.36
CA PHE A 99 8.47 -1.97 -13.45
C PHE A 99 7.44 -0.86 -13.25
N HIS A 100 7.23 -0.50 -12.00
CA HIS A 100 6.44 0.65 -11.58
C HIS A 100 7.32 1.67 -10.88
N GLU A 101 7.17 2.92 -11.26
CA GLU A 101 7.79 4.06 -10.58
C GLU A 101 6.72 4.98 -10.02
N LYS A 102 6.87 5.30 -8.74
CA LYS A 102 5.95 6.17 -8.00
C LYS A 102 6.69 6.84 -6.86
N GLU A 103 6.53 8.15 -6.71
CA GLU A 103 7.08 8.90 -5.57
C GLU A 103 8.60 8.73 -5.40
N GLY A 104 9.34 8.65 -6.52
CA GLY A 104 10.79 8.47 -6.49
C GLY A 104 11.24 7.08 -6.03
N ARG A 105 10.35 6.08 -6.15
CA ARG A 105 10.63 4.68 -5.84
C ARG A 105 10.31 3.80 -7.03
N ARG A 106 11.20 2.86 -7.33
CA ARG A 106 11.01 1.82 -8.34
C ARG A 106 10.75 0.48 -7.66
N HIS A 107 9.74 -0.24 -8.12
CA HIS A 107 9.45 -1.61 -7.70
C HIS A 107 9.04 -2.43 -8.92
N ALA A 108 9.15 -3.75 -8.83
CA ALA A 108 8.77 -4.65 -9.91
C ALA A 108 7.60 -5.52 -9.50
N HIS A 109 6.74 -5.84 -10.46
CA HIS A 109 5.79 -6.93 -10.39
C HIS A 109 6.24 -8.02 -11.33
N VAL A 110 6.38 -9.22 -10.79
CA VAL A 110 6.71 -10.42 -11.56
C VAL A 110 5.51 -11.34 -11.52
N VAL A 111 5.04 -11.77 -12.68
CA VAL A 111 3.87 -12.63 -12.82
C VAL A 111 4.24 -13.86 -13.63
N TRP A 112 3.89 -15.03 -13.11
CA TRP A 112 4.08 -16.30 -13.80
C TRP A 112 2.75 -16.97 -14.10
N SER A 113 2.68 -17.69 -15.21
CA SER A 113 1.74 -18.80 -15.36
C SER A 113 2.12 -19.91 -14.37
N ARG A 114 1.12 -20.51 -13.73
CA ARG A 114 1.29 -21.70 -12.90
C ARG A 114 0.86 -22.96 -13.63
N ILE A 115 0.45 -22.88 -14.88
CA ILE A 115 -0.07 -24.04 -15.62
C ILE A 115 1.07 -24.66 -16.40
N ASP A 116 1.44 -25.87 -15.98
CA ASP A 116 2.22 -26.77 -16.81
C ASP A 116 1.34 -27.19 -18.00
N ALA A 117 1.65 -26.63 -19.16
CA ALA A 117 0.91 -26.84 -20.40
C ALA A 117 1.14 -28.23 -21.00
N GLU A 118 2.22 -28.93 -20.65
CA GLU A 118 2.51 -30.28 -21.15
C GLU A 118 1.64 -31.30 -20.41
N ASN A 119 1.61 -31.23 -19.08
CA ASN A 119 0.85 -32.16 -18.25
C ASN A 119 -0.58 -31.69 -17.96
N MET A 120 -0.93 -30.46 -18.37
CA MET A 120 -2.22 -29.81 -18.10
C MET A 120 -2.58 -29.79 -16.61
N ARG A 121 -1.60 -29.46 -15.76
CA ARG A 121 -1.75 -29.38 -14.30
C ARG A 121 -1.22 -28.06 -13.76
N ALA A 122 -1.79 -27.61 -12.65
CA ALA A 122 -1.26 -26.44 -11.95
C ALA A 122 -0.10 -26.83 -11.05
N ILE A 123 0.98 -26.07 -11.14
CA ILE A 123 2.12 -26.12 -10.25
C ILE A 123 1.66 -25.68 -8.85
N ASN A 124 1.83 -26.58 -7.88
CA ASN A 124 1.55 -26.30 -6.49
C ASN A 124 2.70 -25.48 -5.88
N LEU A 125 2.37 -24.47 -5.08
CA LEU A 125 3.34 -23.55 -4.49
C LEU A 125 3.33 -23.68 -2.96
N PRO A 126 3.80 -24.79 -2.38
CA PRO A 126 3.78 -25.00 -0.94
C PRO A 126 4.70 -23.99 -0.24
N HIS A 127 4.21 -23.44 0.88
CA HIS A 127 4.97 -22.53 1.75
C HIS A 127 5.63 -21.34 1.01
N PHE A 128 5.08 -20.88 -0.11
CA PHE A 128 5.70 -19.83 -0.93
C PHE A 128 6.02 -18.55 -0.13
N LYS A 129 5.22 -18.21 0.90
CA LYS A 129 5.48 -17.06 1.76
C LYS A 129 6.79 -17.20 2.55
N ASN A 130 7.09 -18.38 3.07
CA ASN A 130 8.33 -18.64 3.82
C ASN A 130 9.52 -18.60 2.86
N LYS A 131 9.42 -19.30 1.72
CA LYS A 131 10.44 -19.30 0.67
C LYS A 131 10.80 -17.89 0.18
N LEU A 132 9.79 -17.04 -0.04
CA LEU A 132 9.97 -15.64 -0.44
C LEU A 132 10.52 -14.76 0.71
N THR A 133 10.17 -15.08 1.96
CA THR A 133 10.70 -14.36 3.13
C THR A 133 12.20 -14.66 3.32
N GLU A 134 12.60 -15.92 3.16
CA GLU A 134 14.00 -16.34 3.19
C GLU A 134 14.79 -15.70 2.04
N LEU A 135 14.27 -15.79 0.81
CA LEU A 135 14.91 -15.16 -0.34
C LEU A 135 15.02 -13.65 -0.17
N SER A 136 13.97 -13.00 0.36
CA SER A 136 14.00 -11.58 0.71
C SER A 136 15.21 -11.27 1.60
N LYS A 137 15.41 -12.02 2.70
CA LYS A 137 16.53 -11.82 3.63
C LYS A 137 17.88 -11.97 2.94
N GLU A 138 18.05 -12.98 2.10
CA GLU A 138 19.29 -13.19 1.34
C GLU A 138 19.58 -12.03 0.40
N VAL A 139 18.59 -11.57 -0.37
CA VAL A 139 18.76 -10.39 -1.24
C VAL A 139 19.08 -9.13 -0.41
N PHE A 140 18.58 -9.01 0.82
CA PHE A 140 19.00 -7.90 1.69
C PHE A 140 20.48 -7.99 2.08
N LEU A 141 20.95 -9.18 2.41
CA LEU A 141 22.35 -9.43 2.78
C LEU A 141 23.29 -9.27 1.59
N GLU A 142 22.93 -9.80 0.42
CA GLU A 142 23.74 -9.71 -0.81
C GLU A 142 24.02 -8.26 -1.23
N HIS A 143 23.07 -7.37 -0.98
CA HIS A 143 23.18 -5.96 -1.34
C HIS A 143 23.67 -5.07 -0.18
N ASP A 144 24.07 -5.65 0.96
CA ASP A 144 24.43 -4.92 2.18
C ASP A 144 23.35 -3.92 2.65
N TRP A 145 22.08 -4.22 2.36
CA TRP A 145 20.96 -3.37 2.74
C TRP A 145 20.54 -3.64 4.18
N LYS A 146 20.18 -2.57 4.91
CA LYS A 146 19.63 -2.71 6.26
C LYS A 146 18.35 -3.54 6.24
N LEU A 147 18.39 -4.70 6.90
CA LEU A 147 17.23 -5.58 7.05
C LEU A 147 16.15 -4.91 7.91
N PRO A 148 14.89 -4.84 7.47
CA PRO A 148 13.80 -4.33 8.29
C PRO A 148 13.60 -5.17 9.56
N GLU A 149 13.38 -4.53 10.71
CA GLU A 149 13.26 -5.21 12.00
C GLU A 149 12.15 -6.28 11.99
N GLY A 150 10.98 -5.96 11.42
CA GLY A 150 9.88 -6.92 11.30
C GLY A 150 10.14 -8.12 10.38
N LEU A 151 11.20 -8.06 9.55
CA LEU A 151 11.69 -9.16 8.73
C LEU A 151 12.77 -9.96 9.47
N ARG A 152 13.57 -9.29 10.31
CA ARG A 152 14.51 -9.93 11.25
C ARG A 152 13.75 -10.78 12.27
N ASP A 153 12.79 -10.18 12.95
CA ASP A 153 11.96 -10.80 13.98
C ASP A 153 10.48 -10.36 13.80
N PRO A 154 9.53 -11.29 13.63
CA PRO A 154 8.11 -11.00 13.59
C PRO A 154 7.57 -10.19 14.79
N HIS A 155 8.21 -10.28 15.97
CA HIS A 155 7.83 -9.52 17.16
C HIS A 155 8.24 -8.05 17.08
N LEU A 156 9.21 -7.70 16.25
CA LEU A 156 9.68 -6.33 16.03
C LEU A 156 8.97 -5.64 14.85
N ARG A 157 7.83 -6.19 14.40
CA ARG A 157 7.01 -5.55 13.37
C ARG A 157 6.48 -4.22 13.87
N ASP A 158 6.60 -3.20 13.02
CA ASP A 158 6.04 -1.87 13.28
C ASP A 158 4.54 -1.99 13.62
N PRO A 159 4.11 -1.57 14.83
CA PRO A 159 2.73 -1.66 15.27
C PRO A 159 1.80 -0.71 14.51
N LEU A 160 2.35 0.25 13.75
CA LEU A 160 1.62 1.18 12.90
C LEU A 160 1.38 0.63 11.48
N ASN A 161 1.82 -0.59 11.18
CA ASN A 161 1.53 -1.25 9.92
C ASN A 161 0.02 -1.34 9.67
N PHE A 162 -0.40 -1.21 8.41
CA PHE A 162 -1.80 -1.22 8.03
C PHE A 162 -2.05 -2.02 6.74
N ASN A 163 -3.30 -2.41 6.53
CA ASN A 163 -3.77 -3.08 5.32
C ASN A 163 -4.49 -2.11 4.37
N GLN A 164 -4.90 -2.60 3.21
CA GLN A 164 -5.54 -1.79 2.18
C GLN A 164 -6.89 -1.22 2.62
N ASP A 165 -7.67 -1.97 3.40
CA ASP A 165 -8.98 -1.51 3.89
C ASP A 165 -8.82 -0.36 4.89
N GLU A 166 -7.82 -0.45 5.78
CA GLU A 166 -7.46 0.60 6.72
C GLU A 166 -6.96 1.85 5.98
N TRP A 167 -6.17 1.67 4.91
CA TRP A 167 -5.75 2.75 4.03
C TRP A 167 -6.93 3.46 3.36
N GLN A 168 -7.84 2.69 2.75
CA GLN A 168 -9.04 3.24 2.11
C GLN A 168 -9.98 3.92 3.11
N GLN A 169 -10.10 3.38 4.33
CA GLN A 169 -10.85 4.01 5.40
C GLN A 169 -10.25 5.35 5.81
N ALA A 170 -8.94 5.40 6.08
CA ALA A 170 -8.30 6.65 6.49
C ALA A 170 -8.33 7.71 5.38
N LEU A 171 -8.26 7.28 4.10
CA LEU A 171 -8.39 8.18 2.95
C LEU A 171 -9.74 8.89 2.91
N ARG A 172 -10.85 8.23 3.32
CA ARG A 172 -12.18 8.87 3.43
C ARG A 172 -12.22 9.95 4.50
N ALA A 173 -11.48 9.76 5.59
CA ALA A 173 -11.28 10.76 6.64
C ALA A 173 -10.22 11.82 6.30
N GLY A 174 -9.54 11.72 5.15
CA GLY A 174 -8.43 12.59 4.78
C GLY A 174 -7.19 12.43 5.68
N ARG A 175 -6.99 11.26 6.29
CA ARG A 175 -5.92 10.96 7.27
C ARG A 175 -5.01 9.82 6.80
N ASP A 176 -3.80 9.75 7.35
CA ASP A 176 -2.94 8.56 7.22
C ASP A 176 -3.34 7.53 8.30
N PRO A 177 -3.50 6.23 7.99
CA PRO A 177 -3.79 5.21 8.98
C PRO A 177 -2.79 5.16 10.15
N ARG A 178 -1.51 5.48 9.90
CA ARG A 178 -0.46 5.50 10.94
C ARG A 178 -0.74 6.56 11.99
N GLU A 179 -1.21 7.74 11.57
CA GLU A 179 -1.59 8.82 12.49
C GLU A 179 -2.69 8.34 13.45
N ILE A 180 -3.73 7.70 12.89
CA ILE A 180 -4.86 7.20 13.67
C ILE A 180 -4.41 6.08 14.61
N LYS A 181 -3.62 5.11 14.13
CA LYS A 181 -3.08 4.03 14.97
C LYS A 181 -2.19 4.56 16.08
N GLN A 182 -1.36 5.56 15.80
CA GLN A 182 -0.49 6.17 16.79
C GLN A 182 -1.30 6.81 17.92
N VAL A 183 -2.34 7.58 17.59
CA VAL A 183 -3.26 8.16 18.59
C VAL A 183 -3.90 7.08 19.45
N PHE A 184 -4.45 6.03 18.83
CA PHE A 184 -5.13 4.96 19.56
C PHE A 184 -4.18 4.17 20.47
N GLN A 185 -2.97 3.86 19.98
CA GLN A 185 -1.96 3.15 20.76
C GLN A 185 -1.45 4.00 21.92
N GLN A 186 -1.18 5.28 21.69
CA GLN A 186 -0.76 6.21 22.76
C GLN A 186 -1.86 6.35 23.82
N ALA A 187 -3.10 6.63 23.40
CA ALA A 187 -4.25 6.69 24.30
C ALA A 187 -4.42 5.39 25.10
N TRP A 188 -4.25 4.23 24.47
CA TRP A 188 -4.35 2.93 25.14
C TRP A 188 -3.22 2.68 26.13
N SER A 189 -1.99 3.08 25.79
CA SER A 189 -0.81 2.88 26.64
C SER A 189 -0.84 3.76 27.90
N GLN A 190 -1.43 4.96 27.80
CA GLN A 190 -1.49 5.94 28.88
C GLN A 190 -2.76 5.80 29.74
N SER A 191 -3.67 4.90 29.38
CA SER A 191 -4.97 4.73 30.05
C SER A 191 -5.11 3.36 30.69
N ASP A 192 -5.37 3.33 31.97
CA ASP A 192 -5.60 2.12 32.77
C ASP A 192 -7.09 1.68 32.80
N SER A 193 -8.00 2.59 32.49
CA SER A 193 -9.44 2.43 32.68
C SER A 193 -10.25 2.91 31.46
N ALA A 194 -11.50 2.45 31.37
CA ALA A 194 -12.43 2.90 30.33
C ALA A 194 -12.62 4.42 30.30
N LYS A 195 -12.68 5.04 31.48
CA LYS A 195 -12.84 6.50 31.63
C LYS A 195 -11.60 7.24 31.14
N ALA A 196 -10.40 6.81 31.54
CA ALA A 196 -9.15 7.40 31.10
C ALA A 196 -8.97 7.27 29.57
N PHE A 197 -9.26 6.07 29.03
CA PHE A 197 -9.15 5.83 27.60
C PHE A 197 -10.14 6.67 26.78
N GLY A 198 -11.38 6.78 27.25
CA GLY A 198 -12.39 7.65 26.63
C GLY A 198 -12.00 9.12 26.67
N ALA A 199 -11.40 9.60 27.77
CA ALA A 199 -10.90 10.97 27.87
C ALA A 199 -9.73 11.22 26.90
N ALA A 200 -8.73 10.33 26.87
CA ALA A 200 -7.58 10.44 25.99
C ALA A 200 -7.97 10.41 24.49
N LEU A 201 -8.94 9.57 24.11
CA LEU A 201 -9.49 9.58 22.75
C LEU A 201 -10.26 10.89 22.46
N MET A 202 -11.04 11.38 23.42
CA MET A 202 -11.81 12.62 23.27
C MET A 202 -10.91 13.84 23.10
N GLU A 203 -9.78 13.92 23.81
CA GLU A 203 -8.76 14.97 23.63
C GLU A 203 -8.18 15.01 22.22
N ASN A 204 -8.22 13.87 21.50
CA ASN A 204 -7.78 13.75 20.12
C ASN A 204 -8.96 13.76 19.12
N GLY A 205 -10.15 14.18 19.55
CA GLY A 205 -11.32 14.34 18.68
C GLY A 205 -12.10 13.05 18.38
N PHE A 206 -11.88 11.97 19.14
CA PHE A 206 -12.57 10.69 18.99
C PHE A 206 -13.54 10.41 20.15
N VAL A 207 -14.71 9.86 19.84
CA VAL A 207 -15.72 9.48 20.84
C VAL A 207 -16.00 7.99 20.77
N ILE A 208 -15.96 7.29 21.90
CA ILE A 208 -16.26 5.86 21.98
C ILE A 208 -17.77 5.62 21.81
N ALA A 209 -18.13 4.62 21.00
CA ALA A 209 -19.50 4.19 20.76
C ALA A 209 -19.61 2.65 20.72
N ARG A 210 -20.86 2.17 20.77
CA ARG A 210 -21.20 0.75 20.57
C ARG A 210 -21.23 0.45 19.08
N GLY A 211 -20.35 -0.44 18.63
CA GLY A 211 -20.35 -0.93 17.26
C GLY A 211 -21.42 -2.01 17.03
N ASP A 212 -21.91 -2.11 15.78
CA ASP A 212 -23.03 -2.97 15.39
C ASP A 212 -22.78 -4.46 15.68
N ARG A 213 -21.52 -4.90 15.63
CA ARG A 213 -21.11 -6.28 15.94
C ARG A 213 -20.76 -6.49 17.42
N ARG A 214 -21.41 -5.76 18.34
CA ARG A 214 -21.20 -5.84 19.80
C ARG A 214 -19.74 -5.61 20.23
N GLY A 215 -19.07 -4.68 19.55
CA GLY A 215 -17.67 -4.30 19.81
C GLY A 215 -17.54 -2.82 20.16
N HIS A 216 -16.40 -2.43 20.72
CA HIS A 216 -16.07 -1.03 20.97
C HIS A 216 -15.54 -0.39 19.69
N VAL A 217 -16.15 0.72 19.29
CA VAL A 217 -15.69 1.55 18.17
C VAL A 217 -15.46 2.97 18.66
N ALA A 218 -14.66 3.73 17.91
CA ALA A 218 -14.47 5.15 18.12
C ALA A 218 -14.87 5.91 16.85
N ILE A 219 -15.45 7.08 17.01
CA ILE A 219 -15.98 7.90 15.92
C ILE A 219 -15.28 9.24 15.97
N ASP A 220 -14.77 9.70 14.83
CA ASP A 220 -14.18 11.05 14.72
C ASP A 220 -15.23 12.12 14.38
N TYR A 221 -14.82 13.38 14.36
CA TYR A 221 -15.71 14.49 14.00
C TYR A 221 -16.22 14.47 12.54
N THR A 222 -15.59 13.68 11.67
CA THR A 222 -16.04 13.47 10.28
C THR A 222 -17.16 12.42 10.20
N GLY A 223 -17.29 11.59 11.24
CA GLY A 223 -18.27 10.51 11.36
C GLY A 223 -17.74 9.16 10.90
N GLU A 224 -16.44 9.03 10.63
CA GLU A 224 -15.80 7.75 10.30
C GLU A 224 -15.64 6.89 11.56
N VAL A 225 -15.79 5.57 11.40
CA VAL A 225 -15.94 4.61 12.50
C VAL A 225 -14.74 3.67 12.57
N TYR A 226 -13.99 3.72 13.67
CA TYR A 226 -12.76 2.97 13.88
C TYR A 226 -12.93 1.86 14.91
N ALA A 227 -12.64 0.62 14.54
CA ALA A 227 -12.66 -0.50 15.48
C ALA A 227 -11.48 -0.40 16.47
N ILE A 228 -11.76 -0.18 17.75
CA ILE A 228 -10.73 0.10 18.77
C ILE A 228 -9.67 -1.01 18.83
N ALA A 229 -10.08 -2.29 18.85
CA ALA A 229 -9.14 -3.41 18.89
C ALA A 229 -8.15 -3.43 17.70
N LYS A 230 -8.64 -3.05 16.51
CA LYS A 230 -7.82 -3.01 15.29
C LYS A 230 -6.80 -1.86 15.33
N TYR A 231 -7.24 -0.66 15.71
CA TYR A 231 -6.39 0.54 15.70
C TYR A 231 -5.43 0.63 16.90
N THR A 232 -5.78 0.00 18.03
CA THR A 232 -4.86 -0.17 19.17
C THR A 232 -3.87 -1.33 18.98
N GLY A 233 -4.14 -2.27 18.06
CA GLY A 233 -3.34 -3.49 17.91
C GLY A 233 -3.54 -4.51 19.05
N VAL A 234 -4.54 -4.31 19.91
CA VAL A 234 -4.80 -5.14 21.10
C VAL A 234 -5.90 -6.15 20.81
N ARG A 235 -5.79 -7.35 21.39
CA ARG A 235 -6.81 -8.39 21.22
C ARG A 235 -8.17 -7.90 21.76
N ALA A 236 -9.24 -8.20 21.02
CA ALA A 236 -10.60 -7.77 21.38
C ALA A 236 -11.03 -8.17 22.80
N ARG A 237 -10.52 -9.30 23.32
CA ARG A 237 -10.73 -9.73 24.70
C ARG A 237 -10.16 -8.72 25.72
N ALA A 238 -8.89 -8.34 25.57
CA ALA A 238 -8.25 -7.34 26.43
C ALA A 238 -8.92 -5.96 26.32
N VAL A 239 -9.43 -5.60 25.13
CA VAL A 239 -10.25 -4.40 24.97
C VAL A 239 -11.53 -4.47 25.81
N ARG A 240 -12.24 -5.61 25.77
CA ARG A 240 -13.46 -5.82 26.55
C ARG A 240 -13.18 -5.86 28.06
N GLU A 241 -12.07 -6.47 28.49
CA GLU A 241 -11.68 -6.52 29.90
C GLU A 241 -11.45 -5.11 30.48
N ARG A 242 -10.84 -4.19 29.71
CA ARG A 242 -10.59 -2.81 30.18
C ARG A 242 -11.80 -1.88 30.00
N LEU A 243 -12.53 -2.00 28.89
CA LEU A 243 -13.63 -1.09 28.55
C LEU A 243 -14.99 -1.54 29.09
N GLY A 244 -15.13 -2.81 29.49
CA GLY A 244 -16.37 -3.38 30.00
C GLY A 244 -17.32 -3.84 28.89
N ASP A 245 -18.62 -3.87 29.20
CA ASP A 245 -19.67 -4.19 28.24
C ASP A 245 -19.91 -2.97 27.33
N PRO A 246 -19.91 -3.12 25.99
CA PRO A 246 -20.28 -2.04 25.08
C PRO A 246 -21.78 -1.76 25.03
N ALA A 247 -22.66 -2.63 25.56
CA ALA A 247 -24.11 -2.44 25.56
C ALA A 247 -24.60 -1.08 26.10
N PRO A 248 -24.09 -0.53 27.22
CA PRO A 248 -24.47 0.78 27.77
C PRO A 248 -23.95 1.98 26.96
N LEU A 249 -23.07 1.80 25.98
CA LEU A 249 -22.60 2.89 25.12
C LEU A 249 -23.66 3.24 24.07
N SER A 250 -23.73 4.52 23.71
CA SER A 250 -24.58 5.01 22.62
C SER A 250 -24.27 4.29 21.30
N SER A 251 -25.28 4.11 20.45
CA SER A 251 -25.08 3.55 19.12
C SER A 251 -24.21 4.46 18.25
N VAL A 252 -23.72 3.92 17.13
CA VAL A 252 -22.95 4.69 16.15
C VAL A 252 -23.74 5.91 15.67
N GLU A 253 -25.01 5.73 15.31
CA GLU A 253 -25.85 6.79 14.75
C GLU A 253 -26.24 7.85 15.80
N ASP A 254 -26.53 7.44 17.04
CA ASP A 254 -26.79 8.37 18.13
C ASP A 254 -25.54 9.21 18.44
N THR A 255 -24.37 8.57 18.45
CA THR A 255 -23.10 9.25 18.72
C THR A 255 -22.76 10.23 17.60
N LYS A 256 -22.97 9.88 16.33
CA LYS A 256 -22.81 10.80 15.20
C LYS A 256 -23.74 12.01 15.32
N THR A 257 -24.99 11.78 15.72
CA THR A 257 -25.99 12.84 15.90
C THR A 257 -25.59 13.79 17.04
N ALA A 258 -25.20 13.24 18.19
CA ALA A 258 -24.71 14.01 19.33
C ALA A 258 -23.44 14.81 18.97
N LEU A 259 -22.53 14.21 18.20
CA LEU A 259 -21.31 14.86 17.75
C LEU A 259 -21.60 16.03 16.80
N ARG A 260 -22.52 15.84 15.84
CA ARG A 260 -22.99 16.91 14.95
C ARG A 260 -23.63 18.05 15.72
N ALA A 261 -24.44 17.77 16.73
CA ALA A 261 -25.07 18.81 17.57
C ALA A 261 -24.03 19.58 18.41
N ARG A 262 -22.97 18.91 18.87
CA ARG A 262 -21.91 19.53 19.68
C ARG A 262 -20.91 20.35 18.85
N LEU A 263 -20.62 19.93 17.62
CA LEU A 263 -19.75 20.63 16.68
C LEU A 263 -20.41 21.94 16.23
N THR A 264 -19.84 23.06 16.67
CA THR A 264 -20.33 24.39 16.29
C THR A 264 -20.07 24.66 14.80
N PRO A 265 -20.88 25.50 14.13
CA PRO A 265 -20.61 25.92 12.75
C PRO A 265 -19.18 26.46 12.55
N ARG A 266 -18.64 27.14 13.57
CA ARG A 266 -17.27 27.66 13.58
C ARG A 266 -16.20 26.57 13.50
N LEU A 267 -16.37 25.45 14.21
CA LEU A 267 -15.41 24.33 14.14
C LEU A 267 -15.46 23.62 12.79
N ARG A 268 -16.65 23.49 12.20
CA ARG A 268 -16.79 22.95 10.84
C ARG A 268 -16.11 23.85 9.82
N ALA A 269 -16.39 25.15 9.87
CA ALA A 269 -15.71 26.12 9.00
C ALA A 269 -14.19 26.10 9.16
N MET A 270 -13.67 25.95 10.39
CA MET A 270 -12.23 25.83 10.63
C MET A 270 -11.64 24.53 10.04
N SER A 271 -12.36 23.41 10.13
CA SER A 271 -11.97 22.14 9.48
C SER A 271 -11.95 22.29 7.96
N ASP A 272 -12.99 22.88 7.38
CA ASP A 272 -13.12 23.07 5.94
C ASP A 272 -12.03 24.01 5.40
N GLN A 273 -11.77 25.13 6.09
CA GLN A 273 -10.67 26.05 5.78
C GLN A 273 -9.30 25.38 5.86
N LEU A 274 -9.08 24.51 6.85
CA LEU A 274 -7.82 23.76 6.94
C LEU A 274 -7.67 22.81 5.76
N GLN A 275 -8.73 22.08 5.39
CA GLN A 275 -8.71 21.18 4.24
C GLN A 275 -8.45 21.93 2.92
N GLU A 276 -9.09 23.07 2.74
CA GLU A 276 -8.91 23.93 1.56
C GLU A 276 -7.47 24.44 1.48
N LYS A 277 -6.95 25.04 2.56
CA LYS A 277 -5.56 25.49 2.64
C LYS A 277 -4.58 24.36 2.33
N GLN A 278 -4.79 23.17 2.89
CA GLN A 278 -3.95 22.00 2.64
C GLN A 278 -4.02 21.52 1.19
N ALA A 279 -5.18 21.64 0.54
CA ALA A 279 -5.35 21.32 -0.86
C ALA A 279 -4.64 22.33 -1.77
N GLU A 280 -4.71 23.62 -1.44
CA GLU A 280 -4.00 24.71 -2.14
C GLU A 280 -2.48 24.55 -2.05
N GLU A 281 -1.94 24.30 -0.86
CA GLU A 281 -0.51 24.05 -0.64
C GLU A 281 -0.01 22.82 -1.42
N ARG A 282 -0.86 21.80 -1.56
CA ARG A 282 -0.52 20.56 -2.27
C ARG A 282 -0.53 20.71 -3.79
N LYS A 283 -1.37 21.61 -4.32
CA LYS A 283 -1.55 21.81 -5.76
C LYS A 283 -0.24 22.08 -6.51
N PRO A 284 0.61 23.06 -6.14
CA PRO A 284 1.83 23.36 -6.89
C PRO A 284 2.80 22.18 -6.91
N LEU A 285 3.00 21.46 -5.80
CA LEU A 285 3.91 20.30 -5.79
C LEU A 285 3.35 19.12 -6.61
N LYS A 286 2.03 18.95 -6.65
CA LYS A 286 1.38 17.93 -7.48
C LYS A 286 1.55 18.25 -8.97
N ASP A 287 1.43 19.51 -9.34
CA ASP A 287 1.61 19.95 -10.73
C ASP A 287 3.09 19.89 -11.13
N GLU A 288 4.02 20.23 -10.23
CA GLU A 288 5.46 20.02 -10.40
C GLU A 288 5.78 18.53 -10.64
N ALA A 289 5.21 17.63 -9.84
CA ALA A 289 5.42 16.17 -10.00
C ALA A 289 4.88 15.65 -11.34
N ARG A 290 3.70 16.13 -11.77
CA ARG A 290 3.13 15.77 -13.08
C ARG A 290 3.98 16.28 -14.24
N ASN A 291 4.48 17.51 -14.15
CA ASN A 291 5.36 18.07 -15.17
C ASN A 291 6.68 17.30 -15.24
N LEU A 292 7.26 16.98 -14.09
CA LEU A 292 8.48 16.19 -14.00
C LEU A 292 8.30 14.80 -14.65
N ALA A 293 7.23 14.08 -14.31
CA ALA A 293 6.92 12.79 -14.93
C ALA A 293 6.72 12.89 -16.45
N ARG A 294 6.12 13.99 -16.95
CA ARG A 294 5.99 14.23 -18.39
C ARG A 294 7.35 14.45 -19.06
N THR A 295 8.22 15.26 -18.46
CA THR A 295 9.58 15.50 -18.96
C THR A 295 10.38 14.20 -19.00
N HIS A 296 10.37 13.45 -17.90
CA HIS A 296 11.05 12.16 -17.79
C HIS A 296 10.60 11.17 -18.87
N LYS A 297 9.28 11.09 -19.10
CA LYS A 297 8.71 10.25 -20.15
C LYS A 297 9.17 10.67 -21.55
N ALA A 298 9.24 11.97 -21.83
CA ALA A 298 9.71 12.48 -23.12
C ALA A 298 11.20 12.19 -23.35
N GLU A 299 12.04 12.33 -22.32
CA GLU A 299 13.47 12.00 -22.39
C GLU A 299 13.70 10.51 -22.64
N ARG A 300 12.99 9.62 -21.94
CA ARG A 300 13.06 8.17 -22.17
C ARG A 300 12.63 7.81 -23.58
N ALA A 301 11.55 8.41 -24.09
CA ALA A 301 11.08 8.19 -25.45
C ALA A 301 12.12 8.64 -26.49
N LYS A 302 12.76 9.80 -26.27
CA LYS A 302 13.85 10.29 -27.13
C LYS A 302 15.06 9.36 -27.12
N LEU A 303 15.49 8.89 -25.94
CA LEU A 303 16.59 7.92 -25.83
C LEU A 303 16.25 6.63 -26.57
N LYS A 304 15.05 6.08 -26.35
CA LYS A 304 14.59 4.85 -27.01
C LYS A 304 14.56 4.99 -28.53
N ALA A 305 14.00 6.08 -29.07
CA ALA A 305 13.98 6.32 -30.52
C ALA A 305 15.41 6.43 -31.11
N GLY A 306 16.34 7.05 -30.36
CA GLY A 306 17.75 7.11 -30.74
C GLY A 306 18.42 5.73 -30.75
N GLN A 307 18.14 4.89 -29.75
CA GLN A 307 18.63 3.52 -29.65
C GLN A 307 18.06 2.64 -30.77
N GLU A 308 16.76 2.75 -31.08
CA GLU A 308 16.14 2.02 -32.19
C GLU A 308 16.77 2.36 -33.55
N LYS A 309 16.97 3.64 -33.84
CA LYS A 309 17.66 4.08 -35.06
C LYS A 309 19.09 3.53 -35.12
N ARG A 310 19.81 3.56 -34.00
CA ARG A 310 21.17 3.03 -33.89
C ARG A 310 21.18 1.51 -34.07
N TRP A 311 20.24 0.79 -33.47
CA TRP A 311 20.09 -0.65 -33.59
C TRP A 311 19.87 -1.08 -35.04
N LEU A 312 19.03 -0.37 -35.79
CA LEU A 312 18.82 -0.63 -37.23
C LEU A 312 20.11 -0.46 -38.03
N ASN A 313 20.85 0.63 -37.79
CA ASN A 313 22.12 0.90 -38.47
C ASN A 313 23.19 -0.15 -38.13
N GLU A 314 23.38 -0.45 -36.84
CA GLU A 314 24.35 -1.45 -36.35
C GLU A 314 23.97 -2.86 -36.86
N SER A 315 22.67 -3.17 -36.98
CA SER A 315 22.19 -4.44 -37.57
C SER A 315 22.48 -4.53 -39.06
N ALA A 316 22.25 -3.45 -39.82
CA ALA A 316 22.56 -3.40 -41.25
C ALA A 316 24.07 -3.56 -41.50
N LEU A 317 24.92 -2.91 -40.69
CA LEU A 317 26.37 -3.06 -40.76
C LEU A 317 26.82 -4.50 -40.48
N ARG A 318 26.24 -5.15 -39.46
CA ARG A 318 26.52 -6.57 -39.15
C ARG A 318 26.07 -7.50 -40.27
N GLN A 319 24.88 -7.29 -40.84
CA GLN A 319 24.38 -8.05 -41.98
C GLN A 319 25.28 -7.89 -43.21
N ALA A 320 25.77 -6.68 -43.49
CA ALA A 320 26.64 -6.41 -44.64
C ALA A 320 28.00 -7.13 -44.57
N ARG A 321 28.46 -7.57 -43.39
CA ARG A 321 29.67 -8.39 -43.25
C ARG A 321 29.50 -9.81 -43.79
N LEU A 322 28.26 -10.32 -43.82
CA LEU A 322 27.97 -11.63 -44.39
C LEU A 322 27.96 -11.50 -45.92
N ARG A 323 28.97 -12.10 -46.55
CA ARG A 323 29.08 -12.14 -48.01
C ARG A 323 28.01 -13.05 -48.60
N THR A 324 27.37 -12.59 -49.68
CA THR A 324 26.35 -13.34 -50.41
C THR A 324 26.93 -13.97 -51.69
N GLY A 325 26.16 -14.86 -52.34
CA GLY A 325 26.54 -15.51 -53.60
C GLY A 325 27.72 -16.48 -53.47
N VAL A 326 28.50 -16.63 -54.54
CA VAL A 326 29.60 -17.61 -54.65
C VAL A 326 30.66 -17.39 -53.56
N LYS A 327 30.99 -16.14 -53.22
CA LYS A 327 31.92 -15.82 -52.12
C LYS A 327 31.39 -16.27 -50.76
N GLY A 328 30.09 -16.12 -50.52
CA GLY A 328 29.43 -16.62 -49.30
C GLY A 328 29.48 -18.15 -49.18
N PHE A 329 29.37 -18.88 -50.30
CA PHE A 329 29.54 -20.34 -50.32
C PHE A 329 30.97 -20.75 -49.96
N PHE A 330 31.98 -20.06 -50.49
CA PHE A 330 33.38 -20.27 -50.07
C PHE A 330 33.60 -19.95 -48.58
N ASP A 331 33.00 -18.88 -48.06
CA ASP A 331 33.09 -18.52 -46.63
C ASP A 331 32.35 -19.53 -45.73
N LEU A 332 31.31 -20.20 -46.24
CA LEU A 332 30.61 -21.29 -45.57
C LEU A 332 31.52 -22.53 -45.45
N VAL A 333 32.15 -22.94 -46.56
CA VAL A 333 33.06 -24.10 -46.58
C VAL A 333 34.32 -23.87 -45.74
N THR A 334 34.81 -22.63 -45.68
CA THR A 334 36.01 -22.26 -44.90
C THR A 334 35.72 -21.94 -43.43
N GLY A 335 34.46 -21.99 -42.98
CA GLY A 335 34.06 -21.69 -41.60
C GLY A 335 34.06 -20.20 -41.22
N LYS A 336 34.48 -19.31 -42.13
CA LYS A 336 34.48 -17.85 -41.92
C LYS A 336 33.09 -17.28 -41.67
N THR A 337 32.06 -17.86 -42.28
CA THR A 337 30.66 -17.50 -42.02
C THR A 337 30.28 -17.72 -40.56
N GLN A 338 30.71 -18.82 -39.93
CA GLN A 338 30.43 -19.08 -38.52
C GLN A 338 31.13 -18.07 -37.62
N GLN A 339 32.43 -17.82 -37.84
CA GLN A 339 33.19 -16.83 -37.08
C GLN A 339 32.56 -15.43 -37.17
N THR A 340 32.07 -15.05 -38.36
CA THR A 340 31.41 -13.75 -38.58
C THR A 340 30.05 -13.67 -37.87
N ARG A 341 29.29 -14.78 -37.83
CA ARG A 341 28.05 -14.85 -37.04
C ARG A 341 28.32 -14.71 -35.54
N GLU A 342 29.28 -15.45 -35.01
CA GLU A 342 29.67 -15.37 -33.59
C GLU A 342 30.17 -13.98 -33.20
N GLN A 343 30.86 -13.28 -34.10
CA GLN A 343 31.23 -11.88 -33.91
C GLN A 343 29.98 -10.98 -33.91
N ASN A 344 29.12 -11.11 -34.91
CA ASN A 344 27.90 -10.32 -35.03
C ASN A 344 26.97 -10.51 -33.81
N ASP A 345 26.89 -11.73 -33.28
CA ASP A 345 26.09 -12.08 -32.10
C ASP A 345 26.69 -11.47 -30.82
N ARG A 346 28.02 -11.54 -30.65
CA ARG A 346 28.70 -10.84 -29.55
C ARG A 346 28.50 -9.34 -29.60
N GLU A 347 28.66 -8.72 -30.77
CA GLU A 347 28.43 -7.29 -30.96
C GLU A 347 26.94 -6.92 -30.74
N ALA A 348 26.00 -7.78 -31.16
CA ALA A 348 24.57 -7.64 -30.89
C ALA A 348 24.31 -7.52 -29.39
N TRP A 349 24.87 -8.46 -28.65
CA TRP A 349 24.66 -8.60 -27.22
C TRP A 349 25.32 -7.44 -26.46
N GLN A 350 26.51 -7.02 -26.86
CA GLN A 350 27.19 -5.85 -26.30
C GLN A 350 26.40 -4.56 -26.55
N ALA A 351 25.88 -4.36 -27.77
CA ALA A 351 25.05 -3.21 -28.09
C ALA A 351 23.76 -3.18 -27.25
N LEU A 352 23.10 -4.34 -27.10
CA LEU A 352 21.91 -4.48 -26.26
C LEU A 352 22.20 -4.16 -24.78
N LYS A 353 23.29 -4.70 -24.22
CA LYS A 353 23.71 -4.37 -22.85
C LYS A 353 24.03 -2.90 -22.66
N ARG A 354 24.73 -2.28 -23.62
CA ARG A 354 25.03 -0.84 -23.61
C ARG A 354 23.75 -0.02 -23.56
N ASP A 355 22.78 -0.33 -24.44
CA ASP A 355 21.55 0.45 -24.54
C ASP A 355 20.66 0.25 -23.30
N GLN A 356 20.63 -0.96 -22.72
CA GLN A 356 20.00 -1.23 -21.42
C GLN A 356 20.67 -0.46 -20.26
N ALA A 357 22.00 -0.38 -20.24
CA ALA A 357 22.74 0.39 -19.24
C ALA A 357 22.42 1.90 -19.35
N GLN A 358 22.44 2.45 -20.57
CA GLN A 358 22.08 3.85 -20.83
C GLN A 358 20.66 4.19 -20.35
N MET A 359 19.68 3.30 -20.62
CA MET A 359 18.31 3.49 -20.13
C MET A 359 18.25 3.40 -18.60
N SER A 360 18.94 2.43 -18.01
CA SER A 360 18.98 2.25 -16.56
C SER A 360 19.59 3.47 -15.84
N ASP A 361 20.67 4.03 -16.37
CA ASP A 361 21.32 5.22 -15.82
C ASP A 361 20.39 6.45 -15.89
N LEU A 362 19.70 6.64 -17.01
CA LEU A 362 18.69 7.70 -17.14
C LEU A 362 17.57 7.54 -16.10
N ILE A 363 17.03 6.33 -15.94
CA ILE A 363 15.99 6.03 -14.96
C ILE A 363 16.48 6.33 -13.53
N LEU A 364 17.69 5.91 -13.17
CA LEU A 364 18.26 6.14 -11.84
C LEU A 364 18.47 7.64 -11.56
N SER A 365 18.91 8.41 -12.55
CA SER A 365 19.03 9.87 -12.46
C SER A 365 17.66 10.54 -12.20
N GLN A 366 16.67 10.16 -13.00
CA GLN A 366 15.30 10.68 -12.89
C GLN A 366 14.64 10.32 -11.55
N ILE A 367 14.89 9.11 -11.03
CA ILE A 367 14.44 8.71 -9.70
C ILE A 367 15.08 9.59 -8.62
N ALA A 368 16.38 9.90 -8.73
CA ALA A 368 17.07 10.78 -7.79
C ALA A 368 16.48 12.19 -7.80
N GLU A 369 16.22 12.76 -8.97
CA GLU A 369 15.54 14.04 -9.13
C GLU A 369 14.13 14.02 -8.50
N ARG A 370 13.35 12.98 -8.80
CA ARG A 370 11.99 12.81 -8.25
C ARG A 370 11.97 12.67 -6.73
N ARG A 371 13.02 12.11 -6.12
CA ARG A 371 13.18 12.01 -4.66
C ARG A 371 13.35 13.38 -3.99
N HIS A 372 14.01 14.35 -4.62
CA HIS A 372 14.10 15.71 -4.09
C HIS A 372 12.74 16.38 -3.98
N LEU A 373 11.90 16.23 -5.01
CA LEU A 373 10.51 16.69 -4.95
C LEU A 373 9.69 15.92 -3.91
N GLN A 374 9.92 14.61 -3.79
CA GLN A 374 9.25 13.79 -2.78
C GLN A 374 9.55 14.25 -1.36
N ALA A 375 10.80 14.63 -1.07
CA ALA A 375 11.19 15.16 0.23
C ALA A 375 10.41 16.44 0.60
N ARG A 376 10.21 17.36 -0.37
CA ARG A 376 9.37 18.58 -0.18
C ARG A 376 7.91 18.23 0.08
N ILE A 377 7.36 17.25 -0.65
CA ILE A 377 6.00 16.74 -0.43
C ILE A 377 5.86 16.13 0.97
N ASP A 378 6.83 15.35 1.40
CA ASP A 378 6.80 14.70 2.71
C ASP A 378 6.97 15.72 3.85
N GLU A 379 7.76 16.78 3.66
CA GLU A 379 7.85 17.89 4.63
C GLU A 379 6.50 18.64 4.74
N MET A 380 5.85 18.94 3.62
CA MET A 380 4.50 19.52 3.64
C MET A 380 3.52 18.59 4.36
N ARG A 381 3.50 17.29 4.02
CA ARG A 381 2.65 16.29 4.71
C ARG A 381 2.87 16.32 6.21
N LYS A 382 4.13 16.37 6.70
CA LYS A 382 4.44 16.51 8.14
C LYS A 382 3.83 17.77 8.76
N LYS A 383 3.91 18.92 8.09
CA LYS A 383 3.27 20.18 8.56
C LYS A 383 1.74 20.02 8.65
N GLN A 384 1.14 19.39 7.63
CA GLN A 384 -0.30 19.13 7.57
C GLN A 384 -0.78 18.16 8.66
N VAL A 385 0.04 17.17 9.05
CA VAL A 385 -0.22 16.33 10.23
C VAL A 385 -0.31 17.19 11.48
N LEU A 386 0.69 18.04 11.73
CA LEU A 386 0.73 18.89 12.93
C LEU A 386 -0.47 19.83 13.02
N ASP A 387 -0.88 20.44 11.91
CA ASP A 387 -2.03 21.34 11.90
C ASP A 387 -3.36 20.59 12.14
N ARG A 388 -3.50 19.37 11.61
CA ARG A 388 -4.64 18.49 11.93
C ARG A 388 -4.65 18.10 13.42
N THR A 389 -3.50 17.74 13.98
CA THR A 389 -3.40 17.43 15.42
C THR A 389 -3.79 18.63 16.31
N LYS A 390 -3.45 19.86 15.91
CA LYS A 390 -3.92 21.07 16.62
C LYS A 390 -5.44 21.21 16.55
N LEU A 391 -6.02 21.02 15.36
CA LEU A 391 -7.48 21.07 15.18
C LEU A 391 -8.18 19.98 16.02
N ASP A 392 -7.65 18.76 16.02
CA ASP A 392 -8.16 17.64 16.82
C ASP A 392 -8.21 17.99 18.31
N ARG A 393 -7.16 18.63 18.84
CA ARG A 393 -7.12 19.09 20.24
C ARG A 393 -8.16 20.16 20.53
N VAL A 394 -8.33 21.13 19.62
CA VAL A 394 -9.35 22.19 19.77
C VAL A 394 -10.75 21.57 19.78
N ILE A 395 -11.03 20.64 18.86
CA ILE A 395 -12.30 19.90 18.83
C ILE A 395 -12.47 19.12 20.13
N GLY A 396 -11.45 18.39 20.57
CA GLY A 396 -11.46 17.62 21.81
C GLY A 396 -11.78 18.46 23.04
N GLN A 397 -11.16 19.64 23.17
CA GLN A 397 -11.46 20.60 24.23
C GLN A 397 -12.93 21.05 24.23
N VAL A 398 -13.48 21.39 23.06
CA VAL A 398 -14.88 21.79 22.95
C VAL A 398 -15.83 20.63 23.29
N LEU A 399 -15.52 19.40 22.88
CA LEU A 399 -16.28 18.21 23.23
C LEU A 399 -16.24 17.95 24.74
N HIS A 400 -15.09 18.17 25.39
CA HIS A 400 -14.92 18.03 26.83
C HIS A 400 -15.70 19.08 27.62
N MET A 401 -15.62 20.36 27.21
CA MET A 401 -16.32 21.46 27.88
C MET A 401 -17.85 21.33 27.81
N LYS A 402 -18.40 20.81 26.71
CA LYS A 402 -19.85 20.58 26.58
C LYS A 402 -20.34 19.33 27.30
N SER A 403 -19.47 18.36 27.60
CA SER A 403 -19.83 17.15 28.33
C SER A 403 -19.72 17.27 29.86
N ALA A 404 -18.97 18.26 30.37
CA ALA A 404 -18.90 18.59 31.79
C ALA A 404 -20.25 19.07 32.40
N PRO A 405 -21.03 19.99 31.79
CA PRO A 405 -22.30 20.43 32.36
C PRO A 405 -23.43 19.39 32.26
N GLU A 406 -23.44 18.54 31.22
CA GLU A 406 -24.42 17.45 31.10
C GLU A 406 -24.23 16.35 32.16
N LYS A 407 -22.98 16.03 32.54
CA LYS A 407 -22.69 15.06 33.61
C LYS A 407 -23.13 15.57 34.98
N LEU A 408 -22.90 16.84 35.29
CA LEU A 408 -23.36 17.47 36.54
C LEU A 408 -24.89 17.49 36.64
N GLN A 409 -25.60 17.67 35.53
CA GLN A 409 -27.07 17.60 35.50
C GLN A 409 -27.59 16.15 35.56
N SER A 410 -26.94 15.19 34.88
CA SER A 410 -27.33 13.78 34.93
C SER A 410 -27.06 13.15 36.31
N ASP A 411 -25.96 13.52 36.95
CA ASP A 411 -25.60 13.03 38.28
C ASP A 411 -26.53 13.63 39.34
N LYS A 412 -26.87 14.93 39.24
CA LYS A 412 -27.92 15.54 40.08
C LYS A 412 -29.29 14.89 39.87
N ASN A 413 -29.68 14.59 38.64
CA ASN A 413 -30.96 13.92 38.36
C ASN A 413 -31.00 12.48 38.88
N ARG A 414 -29.87 11.74 38.84
CA ARG A 414 -29.74 10.43 39.47
C ARG A 414 -29.80 10.49 41.00
N GLU A 415 -29.17 11.50 41.60
CA GLU A 415 -29.20 11.73 43.04
C GLU A 415 -30.62 12.07 43.52
N ILE A 416 -31.35 12.89 42.76
CA ILE A 416 -32.76 13.23 43.01
C ILE A 416 -33.67 12.00 42.87
N GLN A 417 -33.47 11.16 41.84
CA GLN A 417 -34.23 9.91 41.66
C GLN A 417 -33.94 8.85 42.75
N SER A 418 -32.70 8.81 43.25
CA SER A 418 -32.35 7.91 44.36
C SER A 418 -32.98 8.34 45.69
N ARG A 419 -33.19 9.66 45.89
CA ARG A 419 -33.88 10.22 47.07
C ARG A 419 -35.40 10.10 46.99
N SER A 420 -35.99 9.98 45.80
CA SER A 420 -37.44 9.79 45.64
C SER A 420 -37.90 8.32 45.77
N ASN A 421 -36.97 7.35 45.80
CA ASN A 421 -37.27 5.92 45.90
C ASN A 421 -37.01 5.33 47.31
N ASP A 422 -36.88 6.17 48.35
CA ASP A 422 -36.75 5.70 49.73
C ASP A 422 -38.13 5.27 50.29
N PRO A 423 -38.38 3.98 50.62
CA PRO A 423 -39.72 3.47 50.92
C PRO A 423 -40.29 3.88 52.29
N LYS A 424 -39.67 4.84 52.99
CA LYS A 424 -40.00 5.19 54.38
C LYS A 424 -40.86 6.45 54.57
N ARG A 425 -41.47 7.00 53.52
CA ARG A 425 -42.32 8.21 53.62
C ARG A 425 -43.73 8.08 53.01
N GLN A 426 -44.34 6.89 53.07
CA GLN A 426 -45.79 6.74 52.88
C GLN A 426 -46.42 6.14 54.13
N ALA A 427 -46.59 6.98 55.15
CA ALA A 427 -47.56 6.75 56.21
C ALA A 427 -48.22 8.11 56.50
N GLY A 428 -49.39 8.32 55.88
CA GLY A 428 -50.27 9.43 56.24
C GLY A 428 -50.91 9.18 57.61
N PRO A 429 -51.30 10.22 58.35
CA PRO A 429 -51.87 10.04 59.68
C PRO A 429 -53.30 9.50 59.56
N ASP A 430 -53.53 8.33 60.15
CA ASP A 430 -54.86 7.76 60.38
C ASP A 430 -55.60 8.66 61.39
N ARG A 431 -56.70 9.27 60.94
CA ARG A 431 -57.67 9.94 61.80
C ARG A 431 -58.95 9.11 61.73
N ASP A 432 -59.28 8.45 62.84
CA ASP A 432 -60.62 8.41 63.45
C ASP A 432 -60.79 7.14 64.31
N ALA A 433 -60.98 7.34 65.62
CA ALA A 433 -62.02 6.68 66.43
C ALA A 433 -61.79 6.98 67.92
N GLU A 434 -62.50 7.96 68.47
CA GLU A 434 -63.09 7.84 69.80
C GLU A 434 -64.35 8.72 69.92
N ARG A 435 -65.46 8.03 70.24
CA ARG A 435 -66.83 8.46 70.60
C ARG A 435 -67.88 8.55 69.50
#